data_AF-A0AAW2VFG3-F1
#
_entry.id   AF-A0AAW2VFG3-F1
#
_cell.length_a   1.000
_cell.length_b   1.000
_cell.length_c   1.000
_cell.angle_alpha   90.00
_cell.angle_beta   90.00
_cell.angle_gamma   90.00
#
_symmetry.space_group_name_H-M   'P 1'
#
loop_
_entity.id
_entity.type
_entity.pdbx_description
1 polymer ?
#
loop_
_entity_poly.entity_id
_entity_poly.type
_entity_poly.pdbx_seq_one_letter_code
_entity_poly.pdbx_strand_id
1 'polypeptide(L)' 'MIMETNKFNDMNYNDWLPNLRIILNFENQGYVLDKPLSTALPKGCSPEERVMFKKWLEGN' A
#
# COMPACT_ATOMS: atom_id res chain seq x y z
N MET A 1 9.12 -17.68 3.05
CA MET A 1 10.56 -17.62 2.72
C MET A 1 11.00 -16.33 2.00
N ILE A 2 10.09 -15.44 1.58
CA ILE A 2 10.45 -14.10 1.05
C ILE A 2 10.05 -12.95 2.00
N MET A 3 8.92 -13.05 2.72
CA MET A 3 8.54 -12.06 3.75
C MET A 3 9.41 -12.12 5.01
N GLU A 4 9.83 -13.32 5.42
CA GLU A 4 10.73 -13.56 6.56
C GLU A 4 12.15 -13.01 6.33
N THR A 5 12.62 -13.01 5.08
CA THR A 5 13.93 -12.50 4.66
C THR A 5 13.92 -10.99 4.37
N ASN A 6 12.78 -10.45 3.92
CA ASN A 6 12.50 -9.02 3.89
C ASN A 6 11.88 -8.54 5.22
N LYS A 7 12.32 -9.07 6.36
CA LYS A 7 12.08 -8.41 7.65
C LYS A 7 12.50 -6.96 7.44
N PHE A 8 11.51 -6.07 7.54
CA PHE A 8 11.65 -4.62 7.46
C PHE A 8 12.68 -4.22 8.53
N ASN A 9 13.96 -4.30 8.19
CA ASN A 9 14.98 -3.53 8.85
C ASN A 9 14.61 -2.10 8.47
N ASP A 10 14.40 -1.24 9.46
CA ASP A 10 13.98 0.16 9.34
C ASP A 10 14.82 1.02 8.35
N MET A 11 15.87 0.43 7.78
CA MET A 11 16.89 1.04 6.94
C MET A 11 16.51 1.18 5.46
N ASN A 12 15.36 0.69 4.98
CA ASN A 12 15.09 0.81 3.54
C ASN A 12 13.66 1.14 3.10
N TYR A 13 13.16 2.24 3.67
CA TYR A 13 11.97 2.93 3.16
C TYR A 13 12.10 3.42 1.71
N ASN A 14 13.28 3.33 1.08
CA ASN A 14 13.42 3.62 -0.35
C ASN A 14 13.22 2.35 -1.21
N ASP A 15 13.56 1.18 -0.68
CA ASP A 15 13.51 -0.08 -1.43
C ASP A 15 12.25 -0.90 -1.18
N TRP A 16 11.35 -0.47 -0.29
CA TRP A 16 10.09 -1.17 -0.02
C TRP A 16 9.23 -1.38 -1.27
N LEU A 17 9.04 -0.36 -2.10
CA LEU A 17 8.13 -0.43 -3.25
C LEU A 17 8.68 -1.37 -4.34
N PRO A 18 9.97 -1.31 -4.73
CA PRO A 18 10.58 -2.31 -5.61
C PRO A 18 10.48 -3.75 -5.05
N ASN A 19 10.75 -3.94 -3.75
CA ASN A 19 10.69 -5.26 -3.12
C ASN A 19 9.26 -5.82 -3.10
N LEU A 20 8.27 -4.97 -2.78
CA LEU A 20 6.86 -5.31 -2.82
C LEU A 20 6.42 -5.67 -4.24
N ARG A 21 6.87 -4.91 -5.25
CA ARG A 21 6.58 -5.18 -6.66
C ARG A 21 7.13 -6.53 -7.12
N ILE A 22 8.34 -6.90 -6.69
CA ILE A 22 8.94 -8.22 -6.99
C ILE A 22 8.07 -9.34 -6.41
N ILE A 23 7.66 -9.23 -5.14
CA ILE A 23 6.81 -10.22 -4.46
C ILE A 23 5.46 -10.35 -5.17
N LEU A 24 4.80 -9.22 -5.43
CA LEU A 24 3.49 -9.21 -6.07
C LEU A 24 3.54 -9.76 -7.49
N ASN A 25 4.59 -9.46 -8.25
CA ASN A 25 4.77 -10.05 -9.58
C ASN A 25 5.00 -11.57 -9.51
N PHE A 26 5.76 -12.06 -8.53
CA PHE A 26 5.96 -13.48 -8.30
C PHE A 26 4.64 -14.21 -8.01
N GLU A 27 3.72 -13.57 -7.29
CA GLU A 27 2.37 -14.10 -6.99
C GLU A 27 1.33 -13.79 -8.08
N ASN A 28 1.74 -13.20 -9.22
CA ASN A 28 0.86 -12.74 -10.29
C ASN A 28 -0.22 -11.73 -9.81
N GLN A 29 0.10 -10.94 -8.77
CA GLN A 29 -0.73 -9.89 -8.16
C GLN A 29 -0.18 -8.47 -8.39
N GLY A 30 0.83 -8.29 -9.26
CA GLY A 30 1.45 -6.98 -9.54
C GLY A 30 0.45 -5.88 -9.91
N TYR A 31 -0.67 -6.25 -10.54
CA TYR A 31 -1.76 -5.38 -10.93
C TYR A 31 -2.37 -4.56 -9.76
N VAL A 32 -2.18 -5.00 -8.51
CA VAL A 32 -2.68 -4.29 -7.32
C VAL A 32 -2.02 -2.91 -7.18
N LEU A 33 -0.76 -2.77 -7.60
CA LEU A 33 -0.04 -1.48 -7.55
C LEU A 33 -0.46 -0.51 -8.65
N ASP A 34 -0.93 -1.04 -9.78
CA ASP A 34 -1.37 -0.25 -10.93
C ASP A 34 -2.85 0.15 -10.83
N LYS A 35 -3.60 -0.40 -9.86
CA LYS A 35 -5.01 -0.06 -9.66
C LYS A 35 -5.13 1.37 -9.13
N PRO A 36 -6.06 2.18 -9.69
CA PRO A 36 -6.34 3.48 -9.12
C PRO A 36 -6.79 3.31 -7.67
N LEU A 37 -6.30 4.20 -6.80
CA LEU A 37 -6.73 4.26 -5.42
C LEU A 37 -8.25 4.46 -5.40
N SER A 38 -8.94 3.63 -4.61
CA SER A 38 -10.39 3.74 -4.46
C SER A 38 -10.72 5.11 -3.89
N THR A 39 -11.59 5.86 -4.57
CA THR A 39 -12.17 7.11 -4.07
C THR A 39 -13.29 6.88 -3.06
N ALA A 40 -13.66 5.61 -2.82
CA ALA A 40 -14.68 5.22 -1.86
C ALA A 40 -14.07 4.56 -0.63
N LEU A 41 -14.57 4.96 0.54
CA LEU A 41 -14.23 4.34 1.82
C LEU A 41 -15.05 3.07 2.07
N PRO A 42 -14.47 2.04 2.70
CA PRO A 42 -15.21 0.84 3.10
C PRO A 42 -16.33 1.16 4.10
N LYS A 43 -17.41 0.38 4.06
CA LYS A 43 -18.44 0.41 5.13
C LYS A 43 -17.79 0.02 6.45
N GLY A 44 -17.98 0.85 7.49
CA GLY A 44 -17.41 0.62 8.82
C GLY A 44 -16.13 1.42 9.11
N CYS A 45 -15.61 2.17 8.14
CA CYS A 45 -14.50 3.09 8.35
C CYS A 45 -14.81 4.11 9.47
N SER A 46 -13.85 4.27 10.38
CA SER A 46 -13.90 5.16 11.54
C SER A 46 -13.95 6.65 11.13
N PRO A 47 -14.43 7.55 12.00
CA PRO A 47 -14.41 8.99 11.74
C PRO A 47 -13.00 9.53 11.42
N GLU A 48 -11.97 9.03 12.10
CA GLU A 48 -10.58 9.47 11.94
C GLU A 48 -10.02 9.08 10.58
N GLU A 49 -10.26 7.83 10.16
CA GLU A 49 -9.89 7.35 8.83
C GLU A 49 -10.60 8.13 7.72
N ARG A 50 -11.88 8.51 7.93
CA ARG A 50 -12.62 9.36 6.98
C ARG A 50 -11.99 10.75 6.83
N VAL A 51 -11.57 11.36 7.94
CA VAL A 51 -10.92 12.67 7.94
C VAL A 51 -9.57 12.61 7.23
N MET A 52 -8.77 11.58 7.51
CA MET A 52 -7.48 11.37 6.85
C MET A 52 -7.66 11.16 5.33
N PHE A 53 -8.62 10.33 4.94
CA PHE A 53 -8.91 10.06 3.53
C PHE A 53 -9.38 11.32 2.79
N LYS A 54 -10.24 12.13 3.41
CA LYS A 54 -10.69 13.40 2.83
C LYS A 54 -9.52 14.37 2.62
N LYS A 55 -8.63 14.50 3.62
CA LYS A 55 -7.41 15.33 3.50
C LYS A 55 -6.49 14.85 2.37
N TRP A 56 -6.35 13.54 2.20
CA TRP A 56 -5.55 12.98 1.11
C TRP A 56 -6.14 13.30 -0.26
N LEU A 57 -7.47 13.20 -0.43
CA LEU A 57 -8.15 13.57 -1.68
C LEU A 57 -8.05 15.06 -2.01
N GLU A 58 -8.06 15.94 -1.01
CA GLU A 58 -7.97 17.39 -1.21
C GLU A 58 -6.54 17.87 -1.52
N GLY A 59 -5.52 17.09 -1.13
CA GLY A 59 -4.10 17.43 -1.27
C GLY A 59 -3.39 16.81 -2.48
N ASN A 60 -4.10 16.04 -3.31
CA ASN A 60 -3.57 15.30 -4.46
C ASN A 60 -4.17 15.80 -5.78
#